data_AF-A0A1U9M932-F1
#
_entry.id   AF-A0A1U9M932-F1
#
_cell.length_a   1.000
_cell.length_b   1.000
_cell.length_c   1.000
_cell.angle_alpha   90.00
_cell.angle_beta   90.00
_cell.angle_gamma   90.00
#
_symmetry.space_group_name_H-M   'P 1'
#
loop_
_entity.id
_entity.type
_entity.pdbx_description
1 polymer ?
#
loop_
_entity_poly.entity_id
_entity_poly.type
_entity_poly.pdbx_seq_one_letter_code
_entity_poly.pdbx_strand_id
1 'polypeptide(L)'
;MSLAEQSGEQNPAVVPAKVHIDDPAARDVALARFAAVVNSLEEVVDYETDALEKHQNPDYNDINARKARGLRDLNQSMADVARYFDNVVESKVETLLGGLKKKLERNSELLKIHLEAVTELSQMMQEAAREQETDGTYDPFTVNSGQYK
;
A
#
# COMPACT_ATOMS: atom_id res chain seq x y z
N MET A 1 -37.89 -52.62 -37.37
CA MET A 1 -36.44 -52.91 -37.30
C MET A 1 -35.76 -51.57 -37.09
N SER A 2 -35.11 -51.42 -35.94
CA SER A 2 -34.77 -50.15 -35.27
C SER A 2 -33.40 -49.65 -35.71
N LEU A 3 -33.29 -48.33 -35.91
CA LEU A 3 -32.04 -47.59 -36.13
C LEU A 3 -31.37 -47.37 -34.77
N ALA A 4 -30.09 -47.73 -34.71
CA ALA A 4 -29.20 -47.52 -33.59
C ALA A 4 -28.64 -46.08 -33.60
N GLU A 5 -28.00 -45.76 -32.47
CA GLU A 5 -27.08 -44.62 -32.23
C GLU A 5 -27.74 -43.30 -31.83
N GLN A 6 -27.29 -42.57 -30.81
CA GLN A 6 -26.45 -42.79 -29.63
C GLN A 6 -26.45 -41.44 -28.91
N SER A 7 -26.27 -41.45 -27.59
CA SER A 7 -25.49 -40.46 -26.84
C SER A 7 -25.99 -39.01 -26.74
N GLY A 8 -26.25 -38.60 -25.50
CA GLY A 8 -26.39 -37.18 -25.16
C GLY A 8 -26.92 -36.92 -23.76
N GLU A 9 -26.34 -37.57 -22.75
CA GLU A 9 -26.57 -37.26 -21.33
C GLU A 9 -26.16 -35.80 -21.05
N GLN A 10 -27.15 -34.89 -21.06
CA GLN A 10 -26.95 -33.54 -20.55
C GLN A 10 -27.23 -33.55 -19.04
N ASN A 11 -26.17 -33.80 -18.29
CA ASN A 11 -26.08 -33.47 -16.88
C ASN A 11 -26.03 -31.93 -16.75
N PRO A 12 -27.00 -31.25 -16.11
CA PRO A 12 -26.85 -29.83 -15.84
C PRO A 12 -25.77 -29.66 -14.78
N ALA A 13 -24.67 -29.01 -15.17
CA ALA A 13 -23.62 -28.57 -14.28
C ALA A 13 -24.24 -27.81 -13.10
N VAL A 14 -24.21 -28.43 -11.92
CA VAL A 14 -24.46 -27.78 -10.64
C VAL A 14 -23.32 -26.81 -10.43
N VAL A 15 -23.52 -25.57 -10.86
CA VAL A 15 -22.75 -24.42 -10.38
C VAL A 15 -22.97 -24.39 -8.87
N PRO A 16 -21.94 -24.42 -8.01
CA PRO A 16 -22.17 -24.32 -6.58
C PRO A 16 -22.76 -22.94 -6.29
N ALA A 17 -24.07 -22.91 -6.04
CA ALA A 17 -24.74 -21.74 -5.50
C ALA A 17 -23.95 -21.32 -4.26
N LYS A 18 -23.44 -20.09 -4.26
CA LYS A 18 -22.88 -19.47 -3.06
C LYS A 18 -23.92 -19.65 -1.95
N VAL A 19 -23.57 -20.41 -0.92
CA VAL A 19 -24.45 -20.63 0.23
C VAL A 19 -24.67 -19.28 0.88
N HIS A 20 -25.82 -18.65 0.58
CA HIS A 20 -26.27 -17.46 1.29
C HIS A 20 -26.69 -17.95 2.67
N ILE A 21 -25.87 -17.64 3.68
CA ILE A 21 -26.23 -17.91 5.06
C ILE A 21 -27.19 -16.79 5.46
N ASP A 22 -28.50 -17.07 5.49
CA ASP A 22 -29.55 -16.17 5.98
C ASP A 22 -29.54 -16.06 7.52
N ASP A 23 -28.39 -15.74 8.10
CA ASP A 23 -28.28 -15.36 9.51
C ASP A 23 -27.96 -13.85 9.61
N PRO A 24 -28.98 -12.99 9.80
CA PRO A 24 -28.78 -11.55 9.87
C PRO A 24 -27.90 -11.13 11.05
N ALA A 25 -27.91 -11.89 12.17
CA ALA A 25 -27.06 -11.59 13.31
C ALA A 25 -25.60 -11.90 13.01
N ALA A 26 -25.32 -13.04 12.37
CA ALA A 26 -23.95 -13.40 11.97
C ALA A 26 -23.38 -12.43 10.91
N ARG A 27 -24.21 -11.98 9.96
CA ARG A 27 -23.84 -10.92 9.00
C ARG A 27 -23.44 -9.63 9.70
N ASP A 28 -24.25 -9.15 10.63
CA ASP A 28 -24.01 -7.87 11.31
C ASP A 28 -22.73 -7.94 12.16
N VAL A 29 -22.44 -9.08 12.78
CA VAL A 29 -21.16 -9.33 13.48
C VAL A 29 -19.98 -9.33 12.51
N ALA A 30 -20.10 -9.98 11.35
CA ALA A 30 -19.05 -9.98 10.32
C ALA A 30 -18.76 -8.56 9.80
N LEU A 31 -19.81 -7.78 9.53
CA LEU A 31 -19.70 -6.37 9.13
C LEU A 31 -19.06 -5.51 10.21
N ALA A 32 -19.46 -5.68 11.47
CA ALA A 32 -18.89 -4.93 12.59
C ALA A 32 -17.39 -5.23 12.75
N ARG A 33 -17.00 -6.51 12.62
CA ARG A 33 -15.59 -6.92 12.65
C ARG A 33 -14.80 -6.30 11.51
N PHE A 34 -15.33 -6.36 10.29
CA PHE A 34 -14.70 -5.75 9.12
C PHE A 34 -14.53 -4.23 9.30
N ALA A 35 -15.58 -3.53 9.74
CA ALA A 35 -15.51 -2.10 10.01
C ALA A 35 -14.48 -1.75 11.09
N ALA A 36 -14.39 -2.53 12.17
CA ALA A 36 -13.40 -2.31 13.22
C ALA A 36 -11.96 -2.47 12.71
N VAL A 37 -11.72 -3.45 11.84
CA VAL A 37 -10.40 -3.66 11.22
C VAL A 37 -10.06 -2.52 10.26
N VAL A 38 -11.01 -2.09 9.42
CA VAL A 38 -10.81 -0.93 8.54
C VAL A 38 -10.46 0.31 9.35
N ASN A 39 -11.23 0.62 10.39
CA ASN A 39 -10.98 1.78 11.26
C ASN A 39 -9.61 1.70 11.93
N SER A 40 -9.22 0.54 12.45
CA SER A 40 -7.89 0.37 13.06
C SER A 40 -6.77 0.57 12.04
N LEU A 41 -6.94 0.12 10.80
CA LEU A 41 -5.97 0.35 9.74
C LEU A 41 -5.92 1.83 9.32
N GLU A 42 -7.08 2.49 9.25
CA GLU A 42 -7.15 3.94 9.02
C GLU A 42 -6.42 4.73 10.10
N GLU A 43 -6.60 4.41 11.39
CA GLU A 43 -5.89 5.07 12.49
C GLU A 43 -4.36 4.94 12.39
N VAL A 44 -3.87 3.78 11.91
CA VAL A 44 -2.43 3.58 11.68
C VAL A 44 -1.94 4.46 10.54
N VAL A 45 -2.71 4.57 9.45
CA VAL A 45 -2.38 5.43 8.31
C VAL A 45 -2.44 6.91 8.69
N ASP A 46 -3.44 7.32 9.47
CA ASP A 46 -3.57 8.68 9.97
C ASP A 46 -2.39 9.03 10.88
N TYR A 47 -2.01 8.13 11.80
CA TYR A 47 -0.83 8.34 12.66
C TYR A 47 0.47 8.56 11.89
N GLU A 48 0.72 7.75 10.85
CA GLU A 48 1.90 7.93 10.02
C GLU A 48 1.82 9.21 9.17
N THR A 49 0.64 9.51 8.62
CA THR A 49 0.41 10.75 7.86
C THR A 49 0.70 11.98 8.72
N ASP A 50 0.17 12.01 9.95
CA ASP A 50 0.45 13.04 10.95
C ASP A 50 1.95 13.17 11.26
N ALA A 51 2.64 12.04 11.39
CA ALA A 51 4.08 12.03 11.66
C ALA A 51 4.87 12.60 10.48
N LEU A 52 4.48 12.26 9.23
CA LEU A 52 5.09 12.78 8.02
C LEU A 52 4.83 14.29 7.85
N GLU A 53 3.63 14.78 8.16
CA GLU A 53 3.30 16.21 8.10
C GLU A 53 4.03 17.02 9.18
N LYS A 54 4.21 16.45 10.37
CA LYS A 54 4.92 17.10 11.49
C LYS A 54 6.44 16.93 11.41
N HIS A 55 6.96 16.33 10.35
CA HIS A 55 8.38 15.99 10.17
C HIS A 55 8.97 15.22 11.38
N GLN A 56 8.16 14.34 11.97
CA GLN A 56 8.57 13.48 13.08
C GLN A 56 9.26 12.22 12.53
N ASN A 57 10.12 11.61 13.36
CA ASN A 57 10.74 10.32 13.05
C ASN A 57 10.12 9.22 13.95
N PRO A 58 8.91 8.71 13.60
CA PRO A 58 8.30 7.63 14.35
C PRO A 58 9.04 6.31 14.13
N ASP A 59 8.74 5.31 14.96
CA ASP A 59 9.22 3.95 14.71
C ASP A 59 8.48 3.35 13.49
N TYR A 60 9.08 3.49 12.31
CA TYR A 60 8.55 2.95 11.07
C TYR A 60 8.47 1.41 11.08
N ASN A 61 9.27 0.71 11.89
CA ASN A 61 9.17 -0.74 12.00
C ASN A 61 7.88 -1.14 12.73
N ASP A 62 7.52 -0.44 13.79
CA ASP A 62 6.25 -0.63 14.49
C ASP A 62 5.05 -0.30 13.58
N ILE A 63 5.10 0.84 12.88
CA ILE A 63 4.06 1.24 11.92
C ILE A 63 3.88 0.16 10.84
N ASN A 64 4.98 -0.32 10.25
CA ASN A 64 4.95 -1.36 9.23
C ASN A 64 4.39 -2.69 9.77
N ALA A 65 4.75 -3.07 11.00
CA ALA A 65 4.21 -4.27 11.64
C ALA A 65 2.70 -4.16 11.89
N ARG A 66 2.22 -2.98 12.31
CA ARG A 66 0.79 -2.68 12.51
C ARG A 66 0.03 -2.71 11.19
N LYS A 67 0.56 -2.09 10.13
CA LYS A 67 -0.01 -2.15 8.77
C LYS A 67 -0.09 -3.58 8.22
N ALA A 68 0.98 -4.36 8.36
CA ALA A 68 1.02 -5.75 7.89
C ALA A 68 0.01 -6.64 8.64
N ARG A 69 -0.16 -6.42 9.95
CA ARG A 69 -1.18 -7.10 10.76
C ARG A 69 -2.59 -6.67 10.32
N GLY A 70 -2.85 -5.37 10.22
CA GLY A 70 -4.14 -4.82 9.80
C GLY A 70 -4.55 -5.30 8.41
N LEU A 71 -3.62 -5.39 7.46
CA LEU A 71 -3.92 -5.92 6.12
C LEU A 71 -4.31 -7.40 6.13
N ARG A 72 -3.64 -8.22 6.96
CA ARG A 72 -4.02 -9.64 7.12
C ARG A 72 -5.41 -9.76 7.75
N ASP A 73 -5.69 -8.99 8.79
CA ASP A 73 -6.99 -8.98 9.45
C ASP A 73 -8.08 -8.45 8.51
N LEU A 74 -7.75 -7.51 7.64
CA LEU A 74 -8.67 -6.97 6.63
C LEU A 74 -9.01 -8.06 5.60
N ASN A 75 -8.01 -8.75 5.08
CA ASN A 75 -8.22 -9.87 4.15
C ASN A 75 -9.07 -10.98 4.78
N GLN A 76 -8.81 -11.30 6.05
CA GLN A 76 -9.57 -12.32 6.77
C GLN A 76 -11.02 -11.89 7.00
N SER A 77 -11.26 -10.67 7.47
CA SER A 77 -12.61 -10.15 7.72
C SER A 77 -13.40 -9.94 6.43
N MET A 78 -12.74 -9.58 5.32
CA MET A 78 -13.36 -9.52 3.99
C MET A 78 -13.85 -10.89 3.52
N ALA A 79 -13.07 -11.95 3.76
CA ALA A 79 -13.49 -13.32 3.45
C ALA A 79 -14.71 -13.77 4.29
N ASP A 80 -14.83 -13.28 5.52
CA ASP A 80 -15.99 -13.53 6.39
C ASP A 80 -17.24 -12.79 5.88
N VAL A 81 -17.10 -11.50 5.50
CA VAL A 81 -18.19 -10.68 4.94
C VAL A 81 -18.67 -11.19 3.58
N ALA A 82 -17.77 -11.72 2.75
CA ALA A 82 -18.08 -12.25 1.42
C ALA A 82 -19.16 -13.37 1.42
N ARG A 83 -19.37 -14.04 2.56
CA ARG A 83 -20.40 -15.08 2.74
C ARG A 83 -21.82 -14.51 2.77
N TYR A 84 -21.95 -13.23 3.06
CA TYR A 84 -23.23 -12.53 3.23
C TYR A 84 -23.43 -11.44 2.18
N PHE A 85 -22.70 -11.52 1.05
CA PHE A 85 -22.68 -10.45 0.06
C PHE A 85 -24.06 -10.26 -0.59
N ASP A 86 -24.64 -9.08 -0.38
CA ASP A 86 -25.85 -8.56 -0.99
C ASP A 86 -25.64 -7.07 -1.32
N ASN A 87 -26.60 -6.43 -1.99
CA ASN A 87 -26.48 -5.02 -2.41
C ASN A 87 -26.26 -4.06 -1.21
N VAL A 88 -26.78 -4.38 -0.03
CA VAL A 88 -26.66 -3.55 1.17
C VAL A 88 -25.28 -3.70 1.79
N VAL A 89 -24.78 -4.93 1.89
CA VAL A 89 -23.43 -5.26 2.36
C VAL A 89 -22.38 -4.66 1.43
N GLU A 90 -22.56 -4.78 0.12
CA GLU A 90 -21.67 -4.22 -0.89
C GLU A 90 -21.51 -2.71 -0.70
N SER A 91 -22.62 -1.95 -0.65
CA SER A 91 -22.58 -0.50 -0.46
C SER A 91 -21.87 -0.07 0.84
N LYS A 92 -22.05 -0.83 1.93
CA LYS A 92 -21.34 -0.58 3.20
C LYS A 92 -19.84 -0.83 3.08
N VAL A 93 -19.45 -1.95 2.47
CA VAL A 93 -18.04 -2.30 2.25
C VAL A 93 -17.36 -1.27 1.35
N GLU A 94 -18.00 -0.85 0.25
CA GLU A 94 -17.50 0.19 -0.65
C GLU A 94 -17.27 1.52 0.08
N THR A 95 -18.21 1.92 0.94
CA THR A 95 -18.09 3.16 1.72
C THR A 95 -16.88 3.12 2.66
N LEU A 96 -16.70 2.00 3.38
CA LEU A 96 -15.58 1.81 4.31
C LEU A 96 -14.22 1.77 3.57
N LEU A 97 -14.12 0.97 2.51
CA LEU A 97 -12.90 0.88 1.72
C LEU A 97 -12.58 2.19 0.97
N GLY A 98 -13.60 2.94 0.56
CA GLY A 98 -13.43 4.25 -0.06
C GLY A 98 -12.82 5.28 0.88
N GLY A 99 -13.16 5.24 2.17
CA GLY A 99 -12.53 6.06 3.22
C GLY A 99 -11.05 5.74 3.37
N LEU A 100 -10.74 4.46 3.60
CA LEU A 100 -9.37 3.96 3.75
C LEU A 100 -8.51 4.27 2.51
N LYS A 101 -9.06 4.10 1.30
CA LYS A 101 -8.36 4.39 0.04
C LYS A 101 -7.90 5.84 -0.02
N LYS A 102 -8.78 6.80 0.30
CA LYS A 102 -8.45 8.23 0.28
C LYS A 102 -7.31 8.57 1.25
N LYS A 103 -7.33 7.97 2.45
CA LYS A 103 -6.26 8.16 3.46
C LYS A 103 -4.93 7.61 2.97
N LEU A 104 -4.93 6.42 2.35
CA LEU A 104 -3.74 5.82 1.76
C LEU A 104 -3.18 6.64 0.59
N GLU A 105 -4.04 7.18 -0.27
CA GLU A 105 -3.63 8.05 -1.38
C GLU A 105 -2.88 9.29 -0.86
N ARG A 106 -3.43 9.95 0.16
CA ARG A 106 -2.82 11.11 0.81
C ARG A 106 -1.47 10.77 1.45
N ASN A 107 -1.38 9.65 2.17
CA ASN A 107 -0.15 9.18 2.79
C ASN A 107 0.95 8.88 1.76
N SER A 108 0.59 8.22 0.66
CA SER A 108 1.49 7.88 -0.44
C SER A 108 2.05 9.13 -1.13
N GLU A 109 1.22 10.15 -1.32
CA GLU A 109 1.66 11.45 -1.88
C GLU A 109 2.71 12.13 -1.00
N LEU A 110 2.50 12.16 0.33
CA LEU A 110 3.48 12.70 1.27
C LEU A 110 4.80 11.93 1.24
N LEU A 111 4.73 10.59 1.28
CA LEU A 111 5.91 9.74 1.21
C LEU A 111 6.72 10.01 -0.07
N LYS A 112 6.03 10.18 -1.21
CA LYS A 112 6.67 10.50 -2.48
C LYS A 112 7.44 11.83 -2.41
N ILE A 113 6.81 12.89 -1.88
CA ILE A 113 7.45 14.21 -1.72
C ILE A 113 8.70 14.10 -0.84
N HIS A 114 8.62 13.38 0.29
CA HIS A 114 9.76 13.21 1.19
C HIS A 114 10.90 12.42 0.54
N LEU A 115 10.60 11.37 -0.22
CA LEU A 115 11.60 10.58 -0.94
C LEU A 115 12.28 11.37 -2.06
N GLU A 116 11.52 12.21 -2.77
CA GLU A 116 12.07 13.14 -3.78
C GLU A 116 13.05 14.13 -3.11
N ALA A 117 12.68 14.74 -1.99
CA ALA A 117 13.56 15.65 -1.24
C ALA A 117 14.86 14.97 -0.75
N VAL A 118 14.79 13.72 -0.27
CA VAL A 118 15.98 12.95 0.13
C VAL A 118 16.88 12.63 -1.08
N THR A 119 16.29 12.39 -2.24
CA THR A 119 17.03 12.13 -3.48
C THR A 119 17.76 13.39 -3.94
N GLU A 120 17.11 14.55 -3.93
CA GLU A 120 17.73 15.85 -4.23
C GLU A 120 18.86 16.16 -3.26
N LEU A 121 18.65 15.95 -1.95
CA LEU A 121 19.70 16.13 -0.95
C LEU A 121 20.91 15.23 -1.20
N SER A 122 20.67 13.97 -1.56
CA SER A 122 21.75 13.02 -1.87
C SER A 122 22.54 13.43 -3.11
N GLN A 123 21.87 14.00 -4.13
CA GLN A 123 22.53 14.54 -5.32
C GLN A 123 23.38 15.76 -4.96
N MET A 124 22.85 16.72 -4.20
CA MET A 124 23.61 17.87 -3.71
C MET A 124 24.83 17.46 -2.88
N MET A 125 24.70 16.46 -2.01
CA MET A 125 25.83 15.92 -1.25
C MET A 125 26.90 15.27 -2.16
N GLN A 126 26.46 14.55 -3.19
CA GLN A 126 27.37 13.95 -4.17
C GLN A 126 28.10 15.02 -4.99
N GLU A 127 27.41 16.08 -5.39
CA GLU A 127 28.01 17.23 -6.10
C GLU A 127 29.02 17.96 -5.21
N ALA A 128 28.65 18.30 -3.98
CA ALA A 128 29.56 18.95 -3.03
C ALA A 128 30.79 18.08 -2.70
N ALA A 129 30.63 16.76 -2.59
CA ALA A 129 31.75 15.84 -2.42
C ALA A 129 32.67 15.82 -3.65
N ARG A 130 32.11 15.82 -4.86
CA ARG A 130 32.90 15.92 -6.10
C ARG A 130 33.62 17.26 -6.21
N GLU A 131 32.97 18.36 -5.86
CA GLU A 131 33.59 19.69 -5.86
C GLU A 131 34.79 19.75 -4.91
N GLN A 132 34.66 19.17 -3.70
CA GLN A 132 35.79 19.02 -2.77
C GLN A 132 36.92 18.12 -3.31
N GLU A 133 36.60 17.09 -4.10
CA GLU A 133 37.60 16.23 -4.74
C GLU A 133 38.29 16.94 -5.93
N THR A 134 37.60 17.83 -6.64
CA THR A 134 38.16 18.61 -7.77
C THR A 134 38.86 19.92 -7.38
N ASP A 135 38.69 20.43 -6.15
CA ASP A 135 39.42 21.60 -5.62
C ASP A 135 40.81 21.23 -5.04
N GLY A 136 41.22 19.98 -5.20
CA GLY A 136 42.56 19.49 -4.88
C GLY A 136 43.65 19.98 -5.85
N THR A 137 44.06 21.24 -5.73
CA THR A 137 45.47 21.69 -5.86
C THR A 137 46.27 21.17 -7.06
N TYR A 138 46.11 21.76 -8.25
CA TYR A 138 47.20 21.93 -9.22
C TYR A 138 47.02 23.25 -9.99
N ASP A 139 47.31 24.36 -9.30
CA ASP A 139 47.80 25.58 -9.95
C ASP A 139 49.11 25.20 -10.68
N PRO A 140 49.28 25.54 -11.97
CA PRO A 140 50.31 24.96 -12.80
C PRO A 140 51.67 25.46 -12.34
N PHE A 141 52.63 24.55 -12.27
CA PHE A 141 54.04 24.83 -12.09
C PHE A 141 54.54 25.66 -13.29
N THR A 142 54.25 26.95 -13.32
CA THR A 142 54.81 27.94 -14.26
C THR A 142 55.78 28.85 -13.53
N VAL A 143 56.76 28.26 -12.84
CA VAL A 143 58.02 28.97 -12.60
C VAL A 143 58.87 28.82 -13.84
N ASN A 144 58.60 29.67 -14.82
CA ASN A 144 59.55 30.05 -15.84
C ASN A 144 60.71 30.79 -15.15
N SER A 145 61.68 30.06 -14.62
CA SER A 145 62.96 30.64 -14.22
C SER A 145 63.78 30.84 -15.49
N GLY A 146 63.66 32.06 -16.00
CA GLY A 146 64.49 32.56 -17.08
C GLY A 146 65.98 32.40 -16.80
N GLN A 147 66.70 32.28 -17.91
CA GLN A 147 68.13 32.47 -18.09
C GLN A 147 68.82 33.26 -16.97
N TYR A 148 69.88 32.70 -16.40
CA TYR A 148 71.12 33.43 -16.17
C TYR A 148 72.31 32.47 -16.14
N LYS A 149 73.13 32.63 -17.20
CA LYS A 149 74.55 32.27 -17.38
C LYS A 149 74.91 30.83 -17.77
#